data_AF-X1GCL9-F1
#
_entry.id   AF-X1GCL9-F1
#
_cell.length_a   1.000
_cell.length_b   1.000
_cell.length_c   1.000
_cell.angle_alpha   90.00
_cell.angle_beta   90.00
_cell.angle_gamma   90.00
#
_symmetry.space_group_name_H-M   'P 1'
#
loop_
_entity.id
_entity.type
_entity.pdbx_description
1 polymer ?
#
loop_
_entity_poly.entity_id
_entity_poly.type
_entity_poly.pdbx_seq_one_letter_code
_entity_poly.pdbx_strand_id
1 'polypeptide(L)' 'ARLYAQVFTRYIKELLEEGHPLEFYIEGGRSRSGKLILPKIGFLSILLQAYKEGYCDDLVFVPASISYDRIMEEKS' A
#
# COMPACT_ATOMS: atom_id res chain seq x y z
N ALA A 1 11.27 -5.10 -16.39
CA ALA A 1 10.78 -5.09 -14.99
C ALA A 1 11.53 -4.10 -14.09
N ARG A 2 12.87 -4.03 -14.11
CA ARG A 2 13.65 -3.15 -13.19
C ARG A 2 13.27 -1.67 -13.29
N LEU A 3 13.10 -1.14 -14.51
CA LEU A 3 12.74 0.27 -14.73
C LEU A 3 11.40 0.62 -14.08
N TYR A 4 10.37 -0.21 -14.26
CA TYR A 4 9.06 0.01 -13.64
C TYR A 4 9.17 0.11 -12.12
N ALA A 5 9.86 -0.84 -11.48
CA ALA A 5 10.03 -0.83 -10.03
C ALA A 5 10.76 0.44 -9.55
N GLN A 6 11.77 0.90 -10.29
CA GLN A 6 12.50 2.13 -9.96
C GLN A 6 11.64 3.38 -10.13
N VAL A 7 10.93 3.51 -11.25
CA VAL A 7 10.03 4.63 -11.52
C VAL A 7 8.91 4.68 -10.49
N PHE A 8 8.29 3.53 -10.19
CA PHE A 8 7.25 3.42 -9.17
C PHE A 8 7.78 3.82 -7.78
N THR A 9 8.96 3.33 -7.39
CA THR A 9 9.58 3.70 -6.11
C THR A 9 9.85 5.20 -6.04
N ARG A 10 10.36 5.81 -7.12
CA ARG A 10 10.59 7.26 -7.17
C ARG A 10 9.28 8.04 -7.07
N TYR A 11 8.24 7.62 -7.78
CA TYR A 11 6.94 8.26 -7.73
C TYR A 11 6.36 8.28 -6.31
N ILE A 12 6.44 7.17 -5.57
CA ILE A 12 5.98 7.13 -4.18
C ILE A 12 6.79 8.05 -3.27
N LYS A 13 8.10 8.16 -3.50
CA LYS A 13 8.97 9.09 -2.77
C LYS A 13 8.57 10.55 -2.99
N GLU A 14 8.29 10.94 -4.23
CA GLU A 14 7.80 12.29 -4.55
C GLU A 14 6.47 12.59 -3.84
N LEU A 15 5.52 11.64 -3.83
CA LEU A 15 4.24 11.84 -3.15
C LEU A 15 4.41 12.06 -1.64
N LEU A 16 5.36 11.38 -1.01
CA LEU A 16 5.67 11.56 0.41
C LEU A 16 6.32 12.93 0.67
N GLU A 17 7.21 13.37 -0.21
CA GLU A 17 7.88 14.67 -0.13
C GLU A 17 6.89 15.84 -0.30
N GLU A 18 5.88 15.67 -1.15
CA GLU A 18 4.77 16.62 -1.31
C GLU A 18 3.76 16.56 -0.15
N GLY A 19 3.88 15.61 0.77
CA GLY A 19 3.01 15.45 1.94
C GLY A 19 1.64 14.85 1.61
N HIS A 20 1.51 14.10 0.52
CA HIS A 20 0.26 13.47 0.12
C HIS A 20 -0.08 12.24 1.00
N PRO A 21 -1.33 12.11 1.48
CA PRO A 21 -1.77 10.91 2.16
C PRO A 21 -1.86 9.73 1.18
N LEU A 22 -1.36 8.56 1.60
CA LEU A 22 -1.36 7.34 0.79
C LEU A 22 -2.26 6.28 1.40
N GLU A 23 -3.24 5.82 0.63
CA GLU A 23 -4.05 4.64 0.94
C GLU A 23 -3.53 3.44 0.16
N PHE A 24 -3.35 2.30 0.82
CA PHE A 24 -2.96 1.06 0.18
C PHE A 24 -3.51 -0.17 0.91
N TYR A 25 -3.63 -1.25 0.15
CA TYR A 25 -4.10 -2.55 0.64
C TYR A 25 -2.92 -3.52 0.68
N ILE A 26 -2.56 -3.99 1.87
CA ILE A 26 -1.35 -4.80 2.06
C ILE A 26 -1.44 -6.16 1.37
N GLU A 27 -2.64 -6.65 1.08
CA GLU A 27 -2.88 -7.88 0.32
C GLU A 27 -2.55 -7.71 -1.18
N GLY A 28 -2.57 -6.48 -1.67
CA GLY A 28 -2.35 -6.12 -3.08
C GLY A 28 -3.47 -6.59 -4.01
N GLY A 29 -4.68 -6.81 -3.49
CA GLY A 29 -5.85 -7.24 -4.25
C GLY A 29 -7.12 -7.29 -3.38
N ARG A 30 -8.27 -7.53 -4.01
CA ARG A 30 -9.56 -7.62 -3.32
C ARG A 30 -9.76 -9.02 -2.75
N SER A 31 -10.31 -9.13 -1.54
CA SER A 31 -10.75 -10.42 -1.01
C SER A 31 -12.05 -10.85 -1.69
N ARG A 32 -12.06 -12.04 -2.29
CA ARG A 32 -13.23 -12.62 -2.99
C ARG A 32 -14.02 -13.63 -2.16
N SER A 33 -13.43 -14.12 -1.07
CA SER A 33 -14.03 -15.16 -0.21
C SER A 33 -14.14 -14.74 1.25
N GLY A 34 -13.80 -13.48 1.57
CA GLY A 34 -13.72 -12.99 2.94
C GLY A 34 -12.52 -13.52 3.73
N LYS A 35 -11.76 -14.46 3.17
CA LYS A 35 -10.53 -14.96 3.79
C LYS A 35 -9.44 -13.88 3.75
N LEU A 36 -8.66 -13.83 4.83
CA LEU A 36 -7.46 -13.01 4.91
C LEU A 36 -6.41 -13.55 3.93
N ILE A 37 -5.78 -12.65 3.20
CA ILE A 37 -4.65 -12.95 2.31
C ILE A 37 -3.38 -12.50 3.01
N LEU A 38 -2.27 -13.22 2.76
CA LEU A 38 -0.99 -12.85 3.33
C LEU A 38 -0.55 -11.44 2.85
N PRO A 39 -0.03 -10.61 3.76
CA PRO A 39 0.43 -9.27 3.43
C PRO A 39 1.66 -9.32 2.51
N LYS A 40 1.68 -8.42 1.52
CA LYS A 40 2.84 -8.14 0.67
C LYS A 40 3.63 -6.97 1.24
N ILE A 41 4.82 -7.26 1.77
CA ILE A 41 5.67 -6.28 2.45
C ILE A 41 6.41 -5.30 1.52
N GLY A 42 6.38 -5.52 0.20
CA GLY A 42 7.17 -4.73 -0.75
C GLY A 42 6.86 -3.23 -0.74
N PHE A 43 5.59 -2.86 -0.68
CA PHE A 43 5.19 -1.45 -0.62
C PHE A 43 5.56 -0.81 0.71
N LEU A 44 5.37 -1.52 1.83
CA LEU A 44 5.77 -1.06 3.16
C LEU A 44 7.27 -0.79 3.24
N SER A 45 8.10 -1.67 2.65
CA SER A 45 9.54 -1.45 2.55
C SER A 45 9.92 -0.18 1.80
N ILE A 46 9.18 0.17 0.73
CA ILE A 46 9.39 1.42 -0.02
C ILE A 46 9.12 2.64 0.86
N LEU A 47 8.01 2.65 1.60
CA LEU A 47 7.65 3.76 2.50
C LEU A 47 8.68 3.94 3.62
N LEU A 48 9.08 2.84 4.27
CA LEU A 48 10.10 2.87 5.32
C LEU A 48 11.47 3.32 4.80
N GLN A 49 11.81 2.93 3.58
CA GLN A 49 13.04 3.38 2.94
C GLN A 49 12.98 4.86 2.56
N ALA A 50 11.85 5.35 2.04
CA ALA A 50 11.65 6.76 1.73
C ALA A 50 11.82 7.64 2.98
N TYR A 51 11.23 7.23 4.11
CA TYR A 51 11.41 7.90 5.40
C TYR A 51 12.89 7.92 5.83
N LYS A 52 13.58 6.77 5.77
CA LYS A 52 15.01 6.68 6.11
C LYS A 52 15.91 7.54 5.22
N GLU A 53 15.51 7.76 3.97
CA GLU A 53 16.23 8.61 3.03
C GLU A 53 15.86 10.10 3.17
N GLY A 54 14.92 10.46 4.05
CA GLY A 54 14.55 11.85 4.34
C GLY A 54 13.54 12.46 3.38
N TYR A 55 12.78 11.64 2.65
CA TYR A 55 11.70 12.15 1.78
C TYR A 55 10.46 12.60 2.57
N CYS A 56 10.37 12.30 3.86
CA CYS A 56 9.36 12.89 4.74
C CYS A 56 9.89 12.98 6.18
N ASP A 57 9.52 14.03 6.90
CA ASP A 57 9.95 14.26 8.29
C ASP A 57 9.20 13.36 9.30
N ASP A 58 7.96 13.01 8.98
CA ASP A 58 7.09 12.14 9.78
C ASP A 58 6.35 11.15 8.88
N LEU A 59 6.07 9.96 9.40
CA LEU A 59 5.35 8.89 8.72
C LEU A 59 4.49 8.10 9.70
N VAL A 60 3.17 8.28 9.62
CA VAL A 60 2.19 7.62 10.49
C VAL A 60 1.41 6.56 9.71
N PHE A 61 1.38 5.34 10.23
CA PHE A 61 0.55 4.26 9.70
C PHE A 61 -0.78 4.19 10.47
N VAL A 62 -1.89 4.44 9.79
CA VAL A 62 -3.24 4.33 10.34
C VAL A 62 -3.87 3.03 9.85
N PRO A 63 -4.00 1.99 10.70
CA PRO A 63 -4.64 0.74 10.29
C PRO A 63 -6.15 0.97 10.11
N ALA A 64 -6.68 0.55 8.97
CA ALA A 64 -8.11 0.58 8.66
C ALA A 64 -8.55 -0.80 8.15
N SER A 65 -9.80 -1.19 8.47
CA SER A 65 -10.40 -2.44 8.01
C SER A 65 -11.75 -2.16 7.34
N ILE A 66 -11.95 -2.71 6.15
CA ILE A 66 -13.22 -2.65 5.42
C ILE A 66 -13.81 -4.05 5.42
N SER A 67 -15.03 -4.19 5.93
CA SER A 67 -15.78 -5.46 5.97
C SER A 67 -17.11 -5.30 5.25
N TYR A 68 -17.46 -6.29 4.44
CA TYR A 68 -18.72 -6.32 3.69
C TYR A 68 -19.62 -7.43 4.25
N ASP A 69 -20.89 -7.12 4.50
CA ASP A 69 -21.88 -8.12 4.95
C ASP A 69 -22.26 -9.13 3.85
N ARG A 70 -22.08 -8.76 2.58
CA ARG A 70 -22.31 -9.63 1.41
C ARG A 70 -21.21 -9.43 0.39
N ILE A 71 -20.53 -10.52 0.04
CA ILE A 71 -19.54 -10.52 -1.02
C ILE A 71 -20.31 -10.59 -2.35
N MET A 72 -20.27 -9.52 -3.15
CA MET A 72 -20.98 -9.49 -4.44
C MET A 72 -20.56 -10.61 -5.41
N GLU A 73 -19.35 -11.13 -5.25
CA GLU A 73 -18.74 -12.17 -6.09
C GLU A 73 -19.14 -13.61 -5.67
N GLU A 74 -19.92 -13.81 -4.60
CA GLU A 74 -20.30 -15.13 -4.07
C GLU A 74 -21.38 -15.86 -4.90
N LYS A 75 -22.01 -15.19 -5.87
CA LYS A 75 -23.10 -15.74 -6.70
C LYS A 75 -22.73 -16.04 -8.16
N SER A 76 -21.44 -16.13 -8.49
CA SER A 76 -20.98 -16.59 -9.82
C SER A 76 -20.45 -18.01 -9.77
#